data_AF-A0A9D9HJT3-F1
#
_entry.id   AF-A0A9D9HJT3-F1
#
_cell.length_a   1.000
_cell.length_b   1.000
_cell.length_c   1.000
_cell.angle_alpha   90.00
_cell.angle_beta   90.00
_cell.angle_gamma   90.00
#
_symmetry.space_group_name_H-M   'P 1'
#
loop_
_entity.id
_entity.type
_entity.pdbx_description
1 polymer ?
#
loop_
_entity_poly.entity_id
_entity_poly.type
_entity_poly.pdbx_seq_one_letter_code
_entity_poly.pdbx_strand_id
1 'polypeptide(L)'
;MKISFYRIISAAAHAVIGASLFLLVPFSLAVSSCDLTIEPIKIENTGNGGDDDTDDDQEPVEVPVQKVLITFSGDTFTVPLVYGPDFSDGKIFWGDDSEEESYEEGASHTYPSAGEYVVTLEVPDAETIELKDLVGVSDIDLSGF
;
A
#
# COMPACT_ATOMS: atom_id res chain seq x y z
N MET A 1 -2.45 -21.28 -9.78
CA MET A 1 -2.77 -20.40 -8.64
C MET A 1 -3.35 -21.25 -7.53
N LYS A 2 -2.65 -21.40 -6.39
CA LYS A 2 -3.07 -22.27 -5.27
C LYS A 2 -3.42 -21.36 -4.10
N ILE A 3 -4.70 -21.12 -3.89
CA ILE A 3 -5.21 -20.33 -2.76
C ILE A 3 -5.40 -21.31 -1.60
N SER A 4 -4.63 -21.14 -0.52
CA SER A 4 -4.78 -21.94 0.70
C SER A 4 -5.52 -21.09 1.74
N PHE A 5 -6.72 -21.53 2.12
CA PHE A 5 -7.49 -20.92 3.20
C PHE A 5 -7.09 -21.54 4.54
N TYR A 6 -6.64 -20.72 5.49
CA TYR A 6 -6.47 -21.15 6.89
C TYR A 6 -7.55 -20.49 7.75
N ARG A 7 -8.32 -21.31 8.48
CA ARG A 7 -9.18 -20.83 9.58
C ARG A 7 -8.38 -20.95 10.86
N ILE A 8 -8.13 -19.83 11.54
CA ILE A 8 -7.58 -19.86 12.91
C ILE A 8 -8.65 -19.28 13.83
N ILE A 9 -9.11 -20.11 14.76
CA ILE A 9 -9.94 -19.71 15.89
C ILE A 9 -8.96 -19.58 17.05
N SER A 10 -8.71 -18.39 17.61
CA SER A 10 -8.08 -18.35 18.94
C SER A 10 -8.36 -17.06 19.72
N ALA A 11 -8.55 -17.28 21.02
CA ALA A 11 -9.17 -16.44 22.02
C ALA A 11 -8.25 -15.35 22.59
N ALA A 12 -8.86 -14.24 23.01
CA ALA A 12 -8.22 -13.16 23.74
C ALA A 12 -7.72 -13.61 25.13
N ALA A 13 -6.50 -13.20 25.49
CA ALA A 13 -6.07 -13.08 26.88
C ALA A 13 -5.09 -11.91 27.03
N HIS A 14 -5.44 -11.00 27.94
CA HIS A 14 -4.69 -9.82 28.38
C HIS A 14 -3.56 -10.18 29.37
N ALA A 15 -2.65 -9.21 29.57
CA ALA A 15 -1.67 -9.00 30.66
C ALA A 15 -0.20 -9.31 30.29
N VAL A 16 0.71 -8.33 30.09
CA VAL A 16 1.36 -7.34 31.00
C VAL A 16 2.77 -7.80 31.47
N ILE A 17 3.77 -7.00 31.07
CA ILE A 17 5.13 -6.74 31.61
C ILE A 17 6.18 -7.87 31.56
N GLY A 18 7.30 -7.58 30.90
CA GLY A 18 8.56 -8.29 31.09
C GLY A 18 9.70 -7.71 30.24
N ALA A 19 10.51 -6.83 30.83
CA ALA A 19 11.73 -6.30 30.22
C ALA A 19 12.71 -7.42 29.87
N SER A 20 13.26 -7.41 28.65
CA SER A 20 14.41 -8.25 28.29
C SER A 20 15.35 -7.51 27.35
N LEU A 21 16.45 -7.04 27.94
CA LEU A 21 17.64 -6.50 27.33
C LEU A 21 18.29 -7.57 26.42
N PHE A 22 18.42 -7.31 25.12
CA PHE A 22 19.23 -8.13 24.21
C PHE A 22 20.27 -7.27 23.48
N LEU A 23 21.52 -7.74 23.58
CA LEU A 23 22.76 -7.13 23.13
C LEU A 23 22.95 -7.24 21.60
N LEU A 24 23.43 -6.13 21.02
CA LEU A 24 24.44 -5.97 19.97
C LEU A 24 24.75 -7.18 19.05
N VAL A 25 24.50 -6.97 17.76
CA VAL A 25 25.30 -7.58 16.68
C VAL A 25 25.91 -6.47 15.79
N PRO A 26 27.19 -6.58 15.40
CA PRO A 26 27.86 -5.58 14.57
C PRO A 26 27.50 -5.73 13.09
N PHE A 27 27.12 -4.61 12.47
CA PHE A 27 26.89 -4.48 11.03
C PHE A 27 28.22 -4.41 10.27
N SER A 28 28.46 -5.34 9.35
CA SER A 28 29.52 -5.23 8.33
C SER A 28 29.31 -6.25 7.20
N LEU A 29 29.02 -5.78 5.99
CA LEU A 29 29.95 -5.75 4.86
C LEU A 29 29.28 -5.20 3.59
N ALA A 30 30.03 -4.35 2.90
CA ALA A 30 29.65 -3.64 1.68
C ALA A 30 29.67 -4.53 0.43
N VAL A 31 28.90 -4.15 -0.59
CA VAL A 31 29.27 -4.32 -2.00
C VAL A 31 29.02 -3.02 -2.75
N SER A 32 30.11 -2.57 -3.37
CA SER A 32 30.24 -1.51 -4.36
C SER A 32 29.55 -1.89 -5.66
N SER A 33 28.80 -0.97 -6.25
CA SER A 33 28.74 -0.86 -7.71
C SER A 33 28.49 0.60 -8.08
N CYS A 34 29.54 1.29 -8.55
CA CYS A 34 29.36 2.42 -9.44
C CYS A 34 28.77 1.86 -10.74
N ASP A 35 27.60 2.33 -11.16
CA ASP A 35 27.21 2.24 -12.56
C ASP A 35 26.86 3.64 -13.07
N LEU A 36 27.46 3.96 -14.21
CA LEU A 36 27.46 5.26 -14.84
C LEU A 36 26.23 5.39 -15.74
N THR A 37 25.76 6.65 -15.87
CA THR A 37 25.18 7.28 -17.09
C THR A 37 23.72 6.96 -17.41
N ILE A 38 22.88 7.87 -17.93
CA ILE A 38 23.08 9.01 -18.86
C ILE A 38 22.03 10.10 -18.52
N GLU A 39 22.41 11.38 -18.41
CA GLU A 39 21.43 12.47 -18.50
C GLU A 39 21.01 12.67 -19.96
N PRO A 40 19.72 12.81 -20.29
CA PRO A 40 19.30 13.05 -21.66
C PRO A 40 19.88 14.38 -22.18
N ILE A 41 20.48 14.31 -23.37
CA ILE A 41 21.01 15.45 -24.11
C ILE A 41 19.90 16.49 -24.32
N LYS A 42 20.16 17.75 -23.95
CA LYS A 42 19.31 18.88 -24.31
C LYS A 42 19.40 19.10 -25.83
N ILE A 43 18.36 18.69 -26.54
CA ILE A 43 18.20 19.03 -27.95
C ILE A 43 17.71 20.48 -28.02
N GLU A 44 18.60 21.40 -28.39
CA GLU A 44 18.19 22.74 -28.83
C GLU A 44 17.58 22.62 -30.23
N ASN A 45 16.27 22.43 -30.27
CA ASN A 45 15.54 22.42 -31.52
C ASN A 45 15.50 23.86 -32.06
N THR A 46 16.24 24.16 -33.12
CA THR A 46 16.01 25.37 -33.92
C THR A 46 14.76 25.15 -34.78
N GLY A 47 13.60 25.16 -34.09
CA GLY A 47 12.28 25.03 -34.69
C GLY A 47 11.85 26.36 -35.29
N ASN A 48 11.92 26.42 -36.61
CA ASN A 48 11.24 27.39 -37.45
C ASN A 48 9.75 27.44 -37.09
N GLY A 49 9.23 28.65 -36.85
CA GLY A 49 7.85 28.89 -36.43
C GLY A 49 6.83 28.21 -37.35
N GLY A 50 5.96 27.44 -36.72
CA GLY A 50 4.72 26.93 -37.27
C GLY A 50 3.72 26.95 -36.12
N ASP A 51 2.78 27.89 -36.20
CA ASP A 51 1.64 27.98 -35.32
C ASP A 51 0.80 26.71 -35.53
N ASP A 52 0.85 25.77 -34.59
CA ASP A 52 -0.02 24.61 -34.56
C ASP A 52 -0.77 24.65 -33.22
N ASP A 53 -1.98 25.20 -33.29
CA ASP A 53 -2.99 25.13 -32.23
C ASP A 53 -3.46 23.67 -32.11
N THR A 54 -2.61 22.81 -31.56
CA THR A 54 -3.09 21.57 -30.96
C THR A 54 -3.32 21.86 -29.48
N ASP A 55 -4.56 22.22 -29.16
CA ASP A 55 -5.19 21.94 -27.87
C ASP A 55 -5.05 20.43 -27.63
N ASP A 56 -3.87 20.02 -27.14
CA ASP A 56 -3.61 18.69 -26.62
C ASP A 56 -4.13 18.69 -25.18
N ASP A 57 -5.46 18.71 -25.07
CA ASP A 57 -6.18 18.17 -23.92
C ASP A 57 -5.92 16.65 -23.91
N GLN A 58 -4.68 16.25 -23.61
CA GLN A 58 -4.41 14.90 -23.16
C GLN A 58 -5.10 14.75 -21.81
N GLU A 59 -6.33 14.23 -21.85
CA GLU A 59 -6.94 13.54 -20.72
C GLU A 59 -5.85 12.63 -20.12
N PRO A 60 -5.53 12.76 -18.82
CA PRO A 60 -4.48 11.98 -18.21
C PRO A 60 -4.77 10.50 -18.44
N VAL A 61 -3.77 9.76 -18.90
CA VAL A 61 -3.90 8.32 -19.12
C VAL A 61 -4.18 7.69 -17.75
N GLU A 62 -5.43 7.32 -17.47
CA GLU A 62 -5.79 6.65 -16.22
C GLU A 62 -5.14 5.27 -16.19
N VAL A 63 -3.97 5.19 -15.56
CA VAL A 63 -3.29 3.93 -15.30
C VAL A 63 -4.19 3.13 -14.35
N PRO A 64 -4.49 1.84 -14.64
CA PRO A 64 -5.32 1.05 -13.76
C PRO A 64 -4.60 0.85 -12.42
N VAL A 65 -5.09 1.54 -11.38
CA VAL A 65 -4.60 1.38 -10.00
C VAL A 65 -5.22 0.13 -9.41
N GLN A 66 -4.38 -0.75 -8.86
CA GLN A 66 -4.86 -1.94 -8.15
C GLN A 66 -5.56 -1.52 -6.86
N LYS A 67 -6.80 -1.97 -6.67
CA LYS A 67 -7.63 -1.64 -5.51
C LYS A 67 -8.10 -2.88 -4.77
N VAL A 68 -8.06 -2.80 -3.45
CA VAL A 68 -8.65 -3.79 -2.55
C VAL A 68 -9.62 -3.10 -1.61
N LEU A 69 -10.85 -3.60 -1.57
CA LEU A 69 -11.87 -3.12 -0.65
C LEU A 69 -12.08 -4.17 0.44
N ILE A 70 -12.08 -3.74 1.70
CA ILE A 70 -12.23 -4.60 2.86
C ILE A 70 -13.38 -4.05 3.69
N THR A 71 -14.45 -4.83 3.80
CA THR A 71 -15.57 -4.51 4.68
C THR A 71 -15.25 -4.98 6.09
N PHE A 72 -15.21 -4.05 7.03
CA PHE A 72 -14.80 -4.27 8.41
C PHE A 72 -15.83 -3.73 9.40
N SER A 73 -16.01 -4.43 10.52
CA SER A 73 -16.82 -4.03 11.66
C SER A 73 -16.04 -4.28 12.95
N GLY A 74 -15.63 -3.21 13.63
CA GLY A 74 -14.88 -3.26 14.87
C GLY A 74 -14.34 -1.88 15.25
N ASP A 75 -13.59 -1.83 16.36
CA ASP A 75 -13.07 -0.55 16.87
C ASP A 75 -11.77 -0.14 16.16
N THR A 76 -10.89 -1.09 15.84
CA THR A 76 -9.58 -0.82 15.24
C THR A 76 -9.32 -1.77 14.07
N PHE A 77 -8.93 -1.21 12.92
CA PHE A 77 -8.48 -1.97 11.76
C PHE A 77 -6.98 -1.76 11.54
N THR A 78 -6.26 -2.81 11.18
CA THR A 78 -4.84 -2.77 10.81
C THR A 78 -4.71 -3.23 9.37
N VAL A 79 -3.97 -2.47 8.56
CA VAL A 79 -3.82 -2.79 7.13
C VAL A 79 -3.08 -4.11 6.94
N PRO A 80 -3.46 -4.91 5.92
CA PRO A 80 -2.74 -6.11 5.54
C PRO A 80 -1.36 -5.78 4.98
N LEU A 81 -0.52 -6.81 4.87
CA LEU A 81 0.77 -6.66 4.21
C LEU A 81 0.59 -6.64 2.70
N VAL A 82 1.31 -5.75 2.05
CA VAL A 82 1.33 -5.57 0.59
C VAL A 82 2.77 -5.76 0.12
N TYR A 83 2.94 -6.58 -0.91
CA TYR A 83 4.24 -6.90 -1.49
C TYR A 83 4.20 -6.83 -3.02
N GLY A 84 5.27 -6.30 -3.62
CA GLY A 84 5.55 -6.30 -5.05
C GLY A 84 6.97 -5.79 -5.28
N PRO A 85 7.68 -6.25 -6.32
CA PRO A 85 9.03 -5.77 -6.62
C PRO A 85 9.05 -4.29 -7.03
N ASP A 86 7.96 -3.82 -7.63
CA ASP A 86 7.78 -2.44 -8.10
C ASP A 86 6.84 -1.61 -7.18
N PHE A 87 6.26 -2.24 -6.15
CA PHE A 87 5.44 -1.56 -5.15
C PHE A 87 6.30 -0.59 -4.33
N SER A 88 5.96 0.70 -4.40
CA SER A 88 6.75 1.77 -3.77
C SER A 88 5.92 2.84 -3.06
N ASP A 89 4.65 3.03 -3.45
CA ASP A 89 3.72 3.91 -2.77
C ASP A 89 2.31 3.33 -2.84
N GLY A 90 1.53 3.52 -1.78
CA GLY A 90 0.13 3.13 -1.71
C GLY A 90 -0.67 4.15 -0.91
N LYS A 91 -1.99 4.04 -0.96
CA LYS A 91 -2.91 4.91 -0.21
C LYS A 91 -3.95 4.09 0.53
N ILE A 92 -4.33 4.57 1.71
CA ILE A 92 -5.32 3.97 2.59
C ILE A 92 -6.48 4.96 2.74
N PHE A 93 -7.68 4.48 2.46
CA PHE A 93 -8.93 5.20 2.70
C PHE A 93 -9.73 4.42 3.74
N TRP A 94 -9.97 5.03 4.90
CA TRP A 94 -10.58 4.33 6.06
C TRP A 94 -12.10 4.15 5.95
N GLY A 95 -12.76 4.92 5.08
CA GLY A 95 -14.21 4.80 4.85
C GLY A 95 -15.09 5.43 5.95
N ASP A 96 -14.52 6.22 6.85
CA ASP A 96 -15.22 6.97 7.91
C ASP A 96 -15.06 8.50 7.76
N ASP A 97 -14.75 8.97 6.56
CA ASP A 97 -14.46 10.38 6.21
C ASP A 97 -13.18 10.94 6.87
N SER A 98 -12.34 10.11 7.50
CA SER A 98 -10.99 10.50 7.91
C SER A 98 -10.10 10.82 6.70
N GLU A 99 -9.04 11.59 6.94
CA GLU A 99 -8.04 11.88 5.92
C GLU A 99 -7.40 10.59 5.40
N GLU A 100 -7.11 10.55 4.09
CA GLU A 100 -6.36 9.46 3.48
C GLU A 100 -4.91 9.47 3.99
N GLU A 101 -4.32 8.28 4.09
CA GLU A 101 -2.94 8.11 4.53
C GLU A 101 -2.12 7.37 3.47
N SER A 102 -0.81 7.62 3.43
CA SER A 102 0.08 6.76 2.66
C SER A 102 0.16 5.39 3.32
N TYR A 103 0.23 4.33 2.51
CA TYR A 103 0.38 2.98 3.02
C TYR A 103 1.70 2.82 3.79
N GLU A 104 1.60 2.30 5.01
CA GLU A 104 2.73 1.85 5.82
C GLU A 104 2.40 0.46 6.40
N GLU A 105 3.39 -0.43 6.44
CA GLU A 105 3.23 -1.74 7.06
C GLU A 105 2.76 -1.61 8.51
N GLY A 106 1.61 -2.20 8.83
CA GLY A 106 1.04 -2.17 10.17
C GLY A 106 0.31 -0.87 10.54
N ALA A 107 0.10 0.05 9.59
CA ALA A 107 -0.77 1.20 9.79
C ALA A 107 -2.14 0.77 10.33
N SER A 108 -2.68 1.54 11.27
CA SER A 108 -3.93 1.19 11.95
C SER A 108 -4.80 2.41 12.21
N HIS A 109 -6.10 2.22 12.14
CA HIS A 109 -7.09 3.26 12.39
C HIS A 109 -8.11 2.82 13.42
N THR A 110 -8.51 3.74 14.29
CA THR A 110 -9.52 3.50 15.32
C THR A 110 -10.79 4.30 15.02
N TYR A 111 -11.89 3.60 14.81
CA TYR A 111 -13.16 4.20 14.46
C TYR A 111 -13.85 4.82 15.68
N PRO A 112 -14.36 6.05 15.58
CA PRO A 112 -14.97 6.74 16.71
C PRO A 112 -16.37 6.22 17.07
N SER A 113 -16.96 5.37 16.23
CA SER A 113 -18.30 4.83 16.41
C SER A 113 -18.36 3.38 15.94
N ALA A 114 -19.27 2.60 16.53
CA ALA A 114 -19.53 1.26 16.02
C ALA A 114 -20.25 1.36 14.68
N GLY A 115 -19.76 0.63 13.69
CA GLY A 115 -20.29 0.66 12.34
C GLY A 115 -19.63 -0.37 11.45
N GLU A 116 -20.12 -0.45 10.22
CA GLU A 116 -19.45 -1.15 9.12
C GLU A 116 -18.74 -0.10 8.26
N TYR A 117 -17.47 -0.36 7.97
CA TYR A 117 -16.58 0.54 7.23
C TYR A 117 -16.00 -0.20 6.04
N VAL A 118 -15.84 0.50 4.92
CA VAL A 118 -15.20 -0.03 3.71
C VAL A 118 -13.83 0.61 3.59
N VAL A 119 -12.80 -0.14 4.01
CA VAL A 119 -11.42 0.27 3.86
C VAL A 119 -11.00 0.02 2.43
N THR A 120 -10.53 1.05 1.73
CA THR A 120 -9.99 0.93 0.37
C THR A 120 -8.47 1.09 0.43
N LEU A 121 -7.76 0.13 -0.14
CA LEU A 121 -6.31 0.18 -0.35
C LEU A 121 -6.05 0.38 -1.83
N GLU A 122 -5.34 1.45 -2.16
CA GLU A 122 -4.76 1.66 -3.49
C GLU A 122 -3.30 1.26 -3.44
N VAL A 123 -2.95 0.19 -4.15
CA VAL A 123 -1.67 -0.50 -4.03
C VAL A 123 -1.09 -0.76 -5.42
N PRO A 124 -0.67 0.29 -6.14
CA PRO A 124 -0.13 0.15 -7.50
C PRO A 124 1.08 -0.80 -7.51
N ASP A 125 1.16 -1.64 -8.53
CA ASP A 125 2.24 -2.59 -8.76
C ASP A 125 2.46 -3.59 -7.59
N ALA A 126 1.42 -3.82 -6.80
CA ALA A 126 1.41 -4.86 -5.79
C ALA A 126 1.07 -6.22 -6.41
N GLU A 127 1.89 -7.23 -6.14
CA GLU A 127 1.68 -8.59 -6.62
C GLU A 127 1.01 -9.49 -5.60
N THR A 128 1.10 -9.15 -4.32
CA THR A 128 0.64 -9.98 -3.22
C THR A 128 0.10 -9.15 -2.08
N ILE A 129 -1.02 -9.61 -1.50
CA ILE A 129 -1.57 -9.08 -0.26
C ILE A 129 -1.69 -10.24 0.73
N GLU A 130 -1.09 -10.08 1.91
CA GLU A 130 -1.24 -11.01 3.02
C GLU A 130 -2.15 -10.42 4.10
N LEU A 131 -3.33 -11.01 4.21
CA LEU A 131 -4.30 -10.67 5.25
C LEU A 131 -3.94 -11.42 6.53
N LYS A 132 -3.68 -10.66 7.60
CA LYS A 132 -3.51 -11.17 8.96
C LYS A 132 -4.69 -10.72 9.80
N ASP A 133 -5.05 -11.52 10.81
CA ASP A 133 -6.04 -11.15 11.82
C ASP A 133 -7.34 -10.54 11.25
N LEU A 134 -8.09 -11.33 10.46
CA LEU A 134 -9.39 -10.97 9.87
C LEU A 134 -10.54 -10.79 10.88
N VAL A 135 -10.24 -10.45 12.13
CA VAL A 135 -11.25 -10.18 13.14
C VAL A 135 -12.06 -8.96 12.69
N GLY A 136 -13.39 -9.08 12.68
CA GLY A 136 -14.27 -8.00 12.25
C GLY A 136 -14.39 -7.81 10.73
N VAL A 137 -13.59 -8.52 9.91
CA VAL A 137 -13.73 -8.46 8.45
C VAL A 137 -14.90 -9.34 7.98
N SER A 138 -15.85 -8.74 7.27
CA SER A 138 -17.05 -9.42 6.74
C SER A 138 -16.96 -9.73 5.25
N ASP A 139 -16.25 -8.90 4.47
CA ASP A 139 -16.09 -9.07 3.03
C ASP A 139 -14.74 -8.51 2.54
N ILE A 140 -14.22 -9.09 1.47
CA ILE A 140 -12.99 -8.64 0.81
C ILE A 140 -13.22 -8.70 -0.70
N ASP A 141 -13.17 -7.54 -1.35
CA ASP A 141 -13.24 -7.42 -2.80
C ASP A 141 -11.84 -7.17 -3.38
N LEU A 142 -11.41 -8.13 -4.20
CA LEU A 142 -10.14 -8.12 -4.94
C LEU A 142 -10.38 -7.97 -6.45
N SER A 143 -11.58 -7.58 -6.88
CA SER A 143 -11.88 -7.41 -8.30
C SER A 143 -11.06 -6.31 -8.97
N GLY A 144 -10.57 -5.35 -8.17
CA GLY A 144 -9.65 -4.30 -8.58
C GLY A 144 -8.17 -4.66 -8.45
N PHE A 145 -7.81 -5.86 -8.00
CA PHE A 145 -6.44 -6.33 -7.82
C PHE A 145 -6.04 -7.28 -8.95
#